data_AF-A0A1V5TD87-F1
#
_entry.id   AF-A0A1V5TD87-F1
#
_cell.length_a   1.000
_cell.length_b   1.000
_cell.length_c   1.000
_cell.angle_alpha   90.00
_cell.angle_beta   90.00
_cell.angle_gamma   90.00
#
_symmetry.space_group_name_H-M   'P 1'
#
loop_
_entity.id
_entity.type
_entity.pdbx_description
1 polymer ?
#
loop_
_entity_poly.entity_id
_entity_poly.type
_entity_poly.pdbx_seq_one_letter_code
_entity_poly.pdbx_strand_id
1 'polypeptide(L)' 'MRSGIIFGTAAMIDGLCERMEAELGEGPCFTVATGGLAADIVPVCKRDIVFNGELVLEGLRLVFEKNRKPKTP' A
#
# COMPACT_ATOMS: atom_id res chain seq x y z
N MET A 1 21.51 -10.99 -10.67
CA MET A 1 20.16 -10.54 -11.10
C MET A 1 19.21 -10.19 -9.94
N ARG A 2 19.31 -10.78 -8.73
CA ARG A 2 18.35 -10.54 -7.63
C ARG A 2 18.25 -9.07 -7.16
N SER A 3 19.39 -8.39 -6.99
CA SER A 3 19.40 -7.00 -6.51
C SER A 3 18.71 -6.02 -7.47
N GLY A 4 18.84 -6.23 -8.78
CA GLY A 4 18.22 -5.36 -9.78
C GLY A 4 16.68 -5.40 -9.76
N ILE A 5 16.10 -6.56 -9.43
CA ILE A 5 14.64 -6.68 -9.29
C ILE A 5 14.17 -5.94 -8.05
N ILE A 6 14.82 -6.16 -6.89
CA ILE A 6 14.40 -5.51 -5.63
C ILE A 6 14.56 -3.99 -5.71
N PHE A 7 15.76 -3.50 -6.02
CA PHE A 7 16.02 -2.06 -6.09
C PHE A 7 15.35 -1.39 -7.29
N GLY A 8 15.19 -2.11 -8.40
CA GLY A 8 14.45 -1.61 -9.56
C GLY A 8 12.97 -1.44 -9.28
N THR A 9 12.34 -2.41 -8.59
CA THR A 9 10.95 -2.30 -8.16
C THR A 9 10.77 -1.18 -7.14
N ALA A 10 11.68 -1.03 -6.17
CA ALA A 10 11.63 0.08 -5.21
C ALA A 10 11.71 1.45 -5.91
N ALA A 11 12.69 1.63 -6.82
CA ALA A 11 12.82 2.85 -7.60
C ALA A 11 11.61 3.12 -8.51
N MET A 12 10.98 2.07 -9.05
CA MET A 12 9.75 2.19 -9.84
C MET A 12 8.57 2.67 -8.98
N ILE A 13 8.38 2.09 -7.79
CA ILE A 13 7.35 2.51 -6.84
C ILE A 13 7.57 3.97 -6.45
N ASP A 14 8.79 4.33 -6.06
CA ASP A 14 9.20 5.71 -5.74
C ASP A 14 8.87 6.67 -6.90
N GLY A 15 9.34 6.40 -8.11
CA GLY A 15 9.06 7.26 -9.25
C GLY A 15 7.57 7.37 -9.60
N LEU A 16 6.79 6.31 -9.39
CA LEU A 16 5.36 6.32 -9.69
C LEU A 16 4.56 7.19 -8.71
N CYS A 17 4.73 7.07 -7.39
CA CYS A 17 3.93 7.94 -6.51
C CYS A 17 4.39 9.41 -6.57
N GLU A 18 5.67 9.71 -6.84
CA GLU A 18 6.11 11.10 -7.08
C GLU A 18 5.35 11.71 -8.28
N ARG A 19 5.17 10.93 -9.35
CA ARG A 19 4.39 11.37 -10.52
C ARG A 19 2.92 11.55 -10.20
N MET A 20 2.33 10.66 -9.39
CA MET A 20 0.92 10.76 -8.97
C MET A 20 0.69 11.98 -8.08
N GLU A 21 1.58 12.23 -7.12
CA GLU A 21 1.54 13.42 -6.25
C GLU A 21 1.63 14.71 -7.07
N ALA A 22 2.57 14.77 -8.01
CA ALA A 22 2.71 15.92 -8.91
C ALA A 22 1.47 16.15 -9.80
N GLU A 23 0.82 15.09 -10.27
CA GLU A 23 -0.40 15.17 -11.08
C GLU A 23 -1.61 15.64 -10.27
N LEU A 24 -1.74 15.19 -9.02
CA LEU A 24 -2.80 15.64 -8.11
C LEU A 24 -2.58 17.09 -7.64
N GLY A 25 -1.35 17.61 -7.74
CA GLY A 25 -0.98 18.92 -7.21
C GLY A 25 -0.96 18.96 -5.68
N GLU A 26 -0.89 17.80 -5.05
CA GLU A 26 -0.87 17.64 -3.60
C GLU A 26 0.56 17.34 -3.11
N GLY A 27 0.79 17.57 -1.81
CA GLY A 27 2.06 17.19 -1.16
C GLY A 27 2.21 15.67 -1.02
N PRO A 28 3.23 15.20 -0.30
CA PRO A 28 3.48 13.77 -0.11
C PRO A 28 2.22 13.03 0.38
N CYS A 29 1.81 11.99 -0.35
CA CYS A 29 0.63 11.21 -0.02
C CYS A 29 0.95 10.15 1.05
N PHE A 30 0.01 9.94 1.95
CA PHE A 30 0.08 8.79 2.85
C PHE A 30 0.04 7.50 2.04
N THR A 31 1.14 6.75 2.04
CA THR A 31 1.32 5.58 1.18
C THR A 31 1.27 4.29 2.00
N VAL A 32 0.45 3.35 1.55
CA VAL A 32 0.32 2.01 2.15
C VAL A 32 0.67 0.95 1.11
N ALA A 33 1.47 -0.04 1.50
CA ALA A 33 1.77 -1.22 0.70
C ALA A 33 1.18 -2.48 1.34
N THR A 34 0.68 -3.38 0.49
CA THR A 34 0.15 -4.69 0.89
C THR A 34 0.66 -5.78 -0.07
N GLY A 35 0.31 -7.04 0.19
CA GLY A 35 0.74 -8.18 -0.62
C GLY A 35 2.05 -8.81 -0.12
N GLY A 36 2.25 -10.09 -0.44
CA GLY A 36 3.29 -10.92 0.20
C GLY A 36 4.73 -10.47 -0.03
N LEU A 37 5.02 -9.84 -1.18
CA LEU A 37 6.37 -9.36 -1.51
C LEU A 37 6.66 -7.94 -1.01
N ALA A 38 5.65 -7.22 -0.51
CA ALA A 38 5.84 -5.83 -0.09
C ALA A 38 6.81 -5.73 1.10
N ALA A 39 6.83 -6.73 1.99
CA ALA A 39 7.76 -6.78 3.12
C ALA A 39 9.25 -6.79 2.70
N ASP A 40 9.56 -7.31 1.49
CA ASP A 40 10.93 -7.35 0.97
C ASP A 40 11.32 -6.09 0.19
N ILE A 41 10.32 -5.36 -0.34
CA ILE A 41 10.54 -4.19 -1.20
C ILE A 41 10.46 -2.88 -0.42
N VAL A 42 9.48 -2.73 0.47
CA VAL A 42 9.24 -1.49 1.25
C VAL A 42 10.50 -1.01 2.00
N PRO A 43 11.31 -1.87 2.65
CA PRO A 43 12.48 -1.41 3.40
C PRO A 43 13.57 -0.73 2.56
N VAL A 44 13.54 -0.88 1.23
CA VAL A 44 14.52 -0.29 0.31
C VAL A 44 13.93 0.83 -0.56
N CYS A 45 12.66 1.20 -0.36
CA CYS A 45 12.09 2.40 -0.94
C CYS A 45 12.65 3.66 -0.25
N LYS A 46 12.71 4.78 -0.96
CA LYS A 46 13.17 6.06 -0.40
C LYS A 46 12.09 6.75 0.42
N ARG A 47 10.81 6.56 0.05
CA ARG A 47 9.68 7.15 0.77
C ARG A 47 9.28 6.33 1.99
N ASP A 48 8.58 6.97 2.91
CA ASP A 48 7.92 6.27 4.00
C ASP A 48 6.66 5.55 3.47
N ILE A 49 6.58 4.25 3.68
CA ILE A 49 5.45 3.40 3.27
C ILE A 49 5.05 2.52 4.44
N VAL A 50 3.79 2.61 4.84
CA VAL A 50 3.23 1.71 5.85
C VAL A 50 2.92 0.37 5.20
N PHE A 51 3.53 -0.70 5.69
CA PHE A 51 3.16 -2.05 5.28
C PHE A 51 1.95 -2.56 6.07
N ASN A 52 0.92 -3.02 5.37
CA ASN A 52 -0.24 -3.71 5.94
C ASN A 52 -0.54 -4.99 5.15
N GLY A 53 -0.19 -6.15 5.71
CA GLY A 53 -0.43 -7.47 5.10
C GLY A 53 -1.89 -7.91 5.10
N GLU A 54 -2.75 -7.28 5.91
CA GLU A 54 -4.16 -7.66 6.11
C GLU A 54 -5.13 -6.68 5.45
N LEU A 55 -4.64 -5.71 4.67
CA LEU A 55 -5.44 -4.61 4.12
C LEU A 55 -6.73 -5.07 3.44
N VAL A 56 -6.67 -6.18 2.68
CA VAL A 56 -7.85 -6.78 2.04
C VAL A 56 -8.82 -7.36 3.08
N LEU A 57 -8.33 -8.09 4.07
CA LEU A 57 -9.15 -8.71 5.12
C LEU A 57 -9.82 -7.65 5.99
N GLU A 58 -9.11 -6.56 6.32
CA GLU A 58 -9.67 -5.41 7.01
C GLU A 58 -10.81 -4.79 6.19
N GLY A 59 -10.59 -4.56 4.89
CA GLY A 59 -11.61 -4.06 3.98
C GLY A 59 -12.85 -4.97 3.93
N LEU A 60 -12.66 -6.28 3.81
CA LEU A 60 -13.75 -7.26 3.80
C LEU A 60 -14.53 -7.27 5.12
N ARG A 61 -13.83 -7.20 6.27
CA ARG A 61 -14.46 -7.08 7.59
C ARG A 61 -15.28 -5.81 7.70
N LEU A 62 -14.75 -4.67 7.24
CA LEU A 62 -15.48 -3.40 7.25
C LEU A 62 -16.74 -3.45 6.38
N VAL A 63 -16.65 -4.05 5.18
CA VAL A 63 -17.81 -4.25 4.30
C VAL A 63 -18.84 -5.16 4.97
N PHE A 64 -18.41 -6.26 5.58
CA PHE A 64 -19.32 -7.16 6.31
C PHE A 64 -20.07 -6.44 7.43
N GLU A 65 -19.36 -5.73 8.31
CA GLU A 65 -19.97 -5.02 9.44
C GLU A 65 -20.92 -3.90 8.99
N LYS A 66 -20.60 -3.19 7.89
CA LYS A 66 -21.51 -2.20 7.29
C LYS A 66 -22.82 -2.80 6.79
N ASN A 67 -22.80 -4.07 6.36
CA ASN A 67 -23.97 -4.76 5.81
C ASN A 67 -24.64 -5.71 6.81
N ARG A 68 -24.11 -5.82 8.02
CA ARG A 68 -24.66 -6.70 9.05
C ARG A 68 -25.94 -6.10 9.58
N LYS A 69 -27.08 -6.77 9.34
CA LYS A 69 -28.36 -6.38 9.94
C LYS A 69 -28.21 -6.38 11.46
N PRO A 70 -28.81 -5.42 12.18
CA PRO A 70 -28.83 -5.46 13.64
C PRO A 70 -29.42 -6.81 14.07
N LYS A 71 -28.77 -7.47 15.04
CA LYS A 71 -29.36 -8.66 15.65
C LYS A 71 -30.67 -8.22 16.28
N THR A 72 -31.80 -8.68 15.73
CA THR A 72 -33.08 -8.62 16.43
C THR A 72 -32.93 -9.40 17.73
N PRO A 73 -33.43 -8.89 18.86
CA PRO A 73 -33.43 -9.62 20.13
C PRO A 73 -34.23 -10.92 20.01
#